data_AF-A0A9W4X3Q8-F1
#
_entry.id   AF-A0A9W4X3Q8-F1
#
_cell.length_a   1.000
_cell.length_b   1.000
_cell.length_c   1.000
_cell.angle_alpha   90.00
_cell.angle_beta   90.00
_cell.angle_gamma   90.00
#
_symmetry.space_group_name_H-M   'P 1'
#
loop_
_entity.id
_entity.type
_entity.pdbx_description
1 polymer ?
#
loop_
_entity_poly.entity_id
_entity_poly.type
_entity_poly.pdbx_seq_one_letter_code
_entity_poly.pdbx_strand_id
1 'polypeptide(L)' 'ELGKVFVQKEAAGEFSTFDILKNKNFNPMAPITVLPFKPLSLTRQEYLYKNIRKFVDDPFQDILCPKP' A
#
# COMPACT_ATOMS: atom_id res chain seq x y z
N GLU A 1 -18.40 9.67 -13.47
CA GLU A 1 -18.23 11.04 -12.93
C GLU A 1 -16.83 11.20 -12.35
N LEU A 2 -16.34 12.44 -12.19
CA LEU A 2 -15.06 12.72 -11.54
C LEU A 2 -15.25 12.70 -10.02
N GLY A 3 -14.39 11.97 -9.29
CA GLY A 3 -14.36 12.07 -7.83
C GLY A 3 -13.81 13.45 -7.42
N LYS A 4 -14.49 14.12 -6.48
CA LYS A 4 -14.03 15.38 -5.89
C LYS A 4 -13.57 15.11 -4.47
N VAL A 5 -12.42 15.69 -4.09
CA VAL A 5 -11.95 15.67 -2.71
C VAL A 5 -12.15 17.06 -2.11
N PHE A 6 -12.80 17.09 -0.95
CA PHE A 6 -12.98 18.29 -0.14
C PHE A 6 -11.99 18.22 1.03
N VAL A 7 -11.18 19.27 1.21
CA VAL A 7 -10.22 19.36 2.31
C VAL A 7 -10.53 20.61 3.12
N GLN A 8 -10.73 20.43 4.43
CA GLN A 8 -10.84 21.52 5.40
C GLN A 8 -9.53 21.56 6.20
N LYS A 9 -8.76 22.65 6.07
CA LYS A 9 -7.47 22.79 6.77
C LYS A 9 -7.62 23.21 8.24
N GLU A 10 -8.75 23.83 8.58
CA GLU A 10 -9.09 24.28 9.92
C GLU A 10 -10.48 23.76 10.29
N ALA A 11 -10.73 23.43 11.56
CA ALA A 11 -11.97 22.78 12.01
C ALA A 11 -13.27 23.59 11.75
N ALA A 12 -13.16 24.86 11.34
CA ALA A 12 -14.26 25.73 10.94
C ALA A 12 -13.98 26.55 9.66
N GLY A 13 -12.95 26.19 8.88
CA GLY A 13 -12.54 26.93 7.68
C GLY A 13 -13.32 26.56 6.42
N GLU A 14 -13.15 27.31 5.34
CA GLU A 14 -13.73 26.97 4.03
C GLU A 14 -13.11 25.69 3.44
N PHE A 15 -13.94 24.90 2.75
CA PHE A 15 -13.47 23.71 2.05
C PHE A 15 -12.73 24.09 0.77
N SER A 16 -11.48 23.66 0.66
CA SER A 16 -10.78 23.64 -0.62
C SER A 16 -11.22 22.39 -1.40
N THR A 17 -11.64 22.57 -2.65
CA THR A 17 -12.04 21.46 -3.53
C THR A 17 -10.94 21.17 -4.54
N PHE A 18 -10.54 19.91 -4.65
CA PHE A 18 -9.60 19.45 -5.66
C PHE A 18 -10.30 18.44 -6.56
N ASP A 19 -10.25 18.67 -7.87
CA ASP A 19 -10.60 17.64 -8.84
C ASP A 19 -9.48 16.60 -8.83
N ILE A 20 -9.83 15.33 -8.59
CA ILE A 20 -8.86 14.24 -8.76
C ILE A 20 -8.50 14.24 -10.25
N LEU A 21 -7.25 14.61 -10.55
CA LEU A 21 -6.71 14.54 -11.90
C LEU A 21 -6.98 13.12 -12.41
N LYS A 22 -7.85 12.99 -13.42
CA LYS A 22 -7.90 11.78 -14.24
C LYS A 22 -6.46 11.55 -14.69
N ASN A 23 -5.82 10.52 -14.16
CA ASN A 23 -4.63 9.99 -14.79
C ASN A 23 -5.10 9.59 -16.21
N LYS A 24 -4.83 10.46 -17.20
CA LYS A 24 -5.28 10.26 -18.59
C LYS A 24 -4.67 9.00 -19.21
N ASN A 25 -3.65 8.44 -18.56
CA ASN A 25 -2.96 7.22 -18.93
C ASN A 25 -3.41 6.00 -18.09
N PHE A 26 -4.36 6.16 -17.17
CA PHE A 26 -4.93 5.05 -16.44
C PHE A 26 -5.96 4.34 -17.32
N ASN A 27 -5.51 3.26 -17.95
CA ASN A 27 -6.41 2.34 -18.63
C ASN A 27 -6.90 1.30 -17.62
N PRO A 28 -8.18 1.34 -17.18
CA PRO A 28 -8.71 0.38 -16.21
C PRO A 28 -8.78 -1.06 -16.77
N MET A 29 -8.67 -1.22 -18.09
CA MET A 29 -8.63 -2.51 -18.78
C MET A 29 -7.19 -2.96 -19.10
N ALA A 30 -6.17 -2.14 -18.78
CA ALA A 30 -4.80 -2.58 -18.95
C ALA A 30 -4.53 -3.75 -17.99
N PRO A 31 -3.89 -4.83 -18.46
CA PRO A 31 -3.49 -5.93 -17.59
C PRO A 31 -2.57 -5.37 -16.50
N ILE A 32 -2.89 -5.68 -15.25
CA ILE A 32 -2.02 -5.33 -14.12
C ILE A 32 -0.67 -5.99 -14.38
N THR A 33 0.38 -5.19 -14.53
CA THR A 33 1.74 -5.71 -14.55
C THR A 33 2.02 -6.25 -13.16
N VAL A 34 1.84 -7.56 -12.98
CA VAL A 34 2.27 -8.25 -11.77
C VAL A 34 3.79 -8.22 -11.78
N LEU A 35 4.37 -7.34 -10.96
CA LEU A 35 5.80 -7.33 -10.78
C LEU A 35 6.23 -8.70 -10.25
N PRO A 36 7.20 -9.38 -10.90
CA PRO A 36 7.64 -10.69 -10.46
C PRO A 36 8.16 -10.55 -9.02
N PHE A 37 7.52 -11.26 -8.11
CA PHE A 37 7.96 -11.28 -6.72
C PHE A 37 9.28 -12.03 -6.65
N LYS A 38 10.37 -11.31 -6.36
CA LYS A 38 11.65 -11.94 -6.08
C LYS A 38 11.58 -12.51 -4.66
N PRO A 39 11.79 -13.82 -4.47
CA PRO A 39 11.84 -14.38 -3.12
C PRO A 39 12.95 -13.69 -2.31
N LEU A 40 12.68 -13.51 -1.02
CA LEU A 40 13.67 -13.02 -0.09
C LEU A 40 14.85 -14.00 -0.03
N SER A 41 16.06 -13.48 0.18
CA SER A 41 17.18 -14.35 0.53
C SER A 41 16.94 -14.98 1.91
N LEU A 42 17.51 -16.16 2.14
CA LEU A 42 17.41 -16.88 3.42
C LEU A 42 17.77 -15.97 4.61
N THR A 43 18.89 -15.23 4.51
CA THR A 43 19.32 -14.29 5.55
C THR A 43 18.29 -13.21 5.85
N ARG A 44 17.57 -12.72 4.83
CA ARG A 44 16.50 -11.72 5.02
C ARG A 44 15.26 -12.36 5.64
N GLN A 45 14.90 -13.59 5.25
CA GLN A 45 13.79 -14.33 5.88
C GLN A 45 14.07 -14.59 7.37
N GLU A 46 15.26 -15.10 7.70
CA GLU A 46 15.69 -15.32 9.08
C GLU A 46 15.66 -14.02 9.90
N TYR A 47 16.13 -12.91 9.34
CA TYR A 47 16.11 -11.62 10.00
C TYR A 47 14.68 -11.17 10.32
N LEU A 48 13.77 -11.25 9.35
CA LEU A 48 12.37 -10.86 9.53
C LEU A 48 11.68 -11.77 10.55
N TYR A 49 11.87 -13.08 10.43
CA TYR A 49 11.27 -14.06 11.33
C TYR A 49 11.73 -13.87 12.78
N LYS A 50 13.04 -13.66 13.00
CA LYS A 50 13.62 -13.54 14.36
C LYS A 50 13.36 -12.19 15.02
N ASN A 51 13.42 -11.10 14.25
CA ASN A 51 13.47 -9.75 14.82
C ASN A 51 12.16 -8.97 14.65
N ILE A 52 11.42 -9.20 13.56
CA ILE A 52 10.25 -8.39 13.18
C ILE A 52 8.93 -9.09 13.52
N ARG A 53 8.86 -10.41 13.35
CA ARG A 53 7.61 -11.19 13.45
C ARG A 53 6.76 -10.88 14.69
N LYS A 54 7.37 -10.74 15.86
CA LYS A 54 6.68 -10.48 17.14
C LYS A 54 5.94 -9.14 17.21
N PHE A 55 6.22 -8.23 16.27
CA PHE A 55 5.59 -6.92 16.15
C PHE A 55 4.56 -6.87 15.02
N VAL A 56 4.36 -7.98 14.31
CA VAL A 56 3.37 -8.10 13.25
C VAL A 56 2.10 -8.70 13.84
N ASP A 57 0.96 -8.10 13.54
CA ASP A 57 -0.33 -8.59 13.98
C ASP A 57 -0.65 -9.94 13.34
N ASP A 58 -1.27 -10.85 14.10
CA ASP A 58 -1.94 -12.00 13.51
C ASP A 58 -3.15 -11.53 12.69
N PRO A 59 -3.40 -12.08 11.48
CA PRO A 59 -2.81 -13.29 10.87
C PRO A 59 -1.64 -13.00 9.91
N PHE A 60 -1.12 -11.77 9.88
CA PHE A 60 -0.18 -11.33 8.85
C PHE A 60 1.26 -11.80 9.10
N GLN A 61 1.54 -12.36 10.28
CA GLN A 61 2.87 -12.81 10.66
C GLN A 61 3.47 -13.80 9.65
N ASP A 62 2.71 -14.81 9.21
CA ASP A 62 3.19 -15.83 8.26
C ASP A 62 3.30 -15.33 6.83
N ILE A 63 2.60 -14.24 6.50
CA ILE A 63 2.63 -13.62 5.17
C ILE A 63 3.83 -12.67 5.06
N LEU A 64 4.05 -11.84 6.08
CA LEU A 64 5.08 -10.80 6.08
C LEU A 64 6.43 -11.30 6.61
N CYS A 65 6.42 -12.27 7.53
CA CYS A 65 7.59 -12.86 8.17
C CYS A 65 7.47 -14.40 8.14
N PRO A 66 7.51 -15.01 6.94
CA PRO A 66 7.40 -16.46 6.79
C PRO A 66 8.56 -17.17 7.48
N LYS A 67 8.32 -18.43 7.86
CA LYS A 67 9.40 -19.30 8.36
C LYS A 67 10.47 -19.46 7.26
N PRO A 68 11.76 -19.30 7.60
CA PRO A 68 12.85 -19.58 6.68
C PRO A 68 12.92 -21.06 6.30
#